data_AF-A0A7J3ADR8-F1
#
_entry.id   AF-A0A7J3ADR8-F1
#
_cell.length_a   1.000
_cell.length_b   1.000
_cell.length_c   1.000
_cell.angle_alpha   90.00
_cell.angle_beta   90.00
_cell.angle_gamma   90.00
#
_symmetry.space_group_name_H-M   'P 1'
#
loop_
_entity.id
_entity.type
_entity.pdbx_description
1 polymer ?
#
loop_
_entity_poly.entity_id
_entity_poly.type
_entity_poly.pdbx_seq_one_letter_code
_entity_poly.pdbx_strand_id
1 'polypeptide(L)'
;MLYTLIGFLIMFGALAGIGITQPRGTSIKTWCYGYLAIAIIFDILVIVALLNQYSWLIETLLGLAAGAATGLGIHVAHHILEEENDEQDGKTKEKTIFGF
;
A
#
# COMPACT_ATOMS: atom_id res chain seq x y z
N MET A 1 15.58 -16.55 -1.50
CA MET A 1 15.66 -15.19 -2.10
C MET A 1 14.77 -15.00 -3.32
N LEU A 2 14.62 -16.00 -4.20
CA LEU A 2 13.72 -15.91 -5.36
C LEU A 2 12.26 -15.62 -4.96
N TYR A 3 11.76 -16.29 -3.91
CA TYR A 3 10.40 -16.08 -3.41
C TYR A 3 10.18 -14.67 -2.85
N THR A 4 11.22 -14.06 -2.28
CA THR A 4 11.19 -12.65 -1.85
C THR A 4 11.04 -11.70 -3.03
N LEU A 5 11.78 -11.93 -4.12
CA LEU A 5 11.63 -11.11 -5.33
C LEU A 5 10.23 -11.27 -5.94
N ILE A 6 9.71 -12.49 -6.00
CA ILE A 6 8.37 -12.77 -6.53
C ILE A 6 7.31 -12.07 -5.66
N GLY A 7 7.39 -12.22 -4.34
CA GLY A 7 6.49 -11.53 -3.41
C GLY A 7 6.54 -10.01 -3.56
N PHE A 8 7.75 -9.45 -3.70
CA PHE A 8 7.93 -8.02 -3.94
C PHE A 8 7.22 -7.56 -5.21
N LEU A 9 7.47 -8.21 -6.34
CA LEU A 9 6.89 -7.83 -7.63
C LEU A 9 5.36 -7.96 -7.63
N ILE A 10 4.82 -8.98 -6.97
CA ILE A 10 3.37 -9.17 -6.84
C ILE A 10 2.75 -8.02 -6.06
N MET A 11 3.26 -7.70 -4.86
CA MET A 11 2.66 -6.64 -4.04
C MET A 11 2.88 -5.26 -4.63
N PHE A 12 4.09 -4.99 -5.13
CA PHE A 12 4.42 -3.74 -5.78
C PHE A 12 3.56 -3.51 -7.03
N GLY A 13 3.43 -4.54 -7.88
CA GLY A 13 2.56 -4.49 -9.06
C GLY A 13 1.08 -4.35 -8.71
N ALA A 14 0.60 -5.04 -7.66
CA ALA A 14 -0.77 -4.92 -7.20
C ALA A 14 -1.10 -3.51 -6.72
N LEU A 15 -0.22 -2.88 -5.93
CA LEU A 15 -0.39 -1.50 -5.48
C LEU A 15 -0.32 -0.50 -6.64
N ALA A 16 0.62 -0.70 -7.57
CA ALA A 16 0.72 0.12 -8.77
C ALA A 16 -0.53 0.02 -9.66
N GLY A 17 -1.12 -1.17 -9.80
CA GLY A 17 -2.30 -1.39 -10.66
C GLY A 17 -3.63 -0.98 -10.01
N ILE A 18 -3.82 -1.27 -8.72
CA ILE A 18 -5.07 -0.99 -7.99
C ILE A 18 -5.16 0.49 -7.62
N GLY A 19 -4.03 1.15 -7.34
CA GLY A 19 -3.98 2.53 -6.83
C GLY A 19 -4.33 2.60 -5.34
N ILE A 20 -3.62 3.46 -4.59
CA ILE A 20 -3.76 3.58 -3.13
C ILE A 20 -4.87 4.60 -2.73
N THR A 21 -5.37 5.41 -3.67
CA THR A 21 -6.11 6.65 -3.33
C THR A 21 -7.60 6.70 -3.57
N GLN A 22 -8.27 5.70 -4.16
CA GLN A 22 -9.72 5.83 -4.38
C GLN A 22 -10.47 4.51 -4.23
N PRO A 23 -11.53 4.47 -3.41
CA PRO A 23 -12.36 3.29 -3.30
C PRO A 23 -13.10 3.09 -4.63
N ARG A 24 -12.60 2.19 -5.47
CA ARG A 24 -13.22 1.83 -6.75
C ARG A 24 -14.51 1.04 -6.49
N GLY A 25 -15.63 1.74 -6.36
CA GLY A 25 -16.97 1.15 -6.29
C GLY A 25 -17.43 0.66 -4.90
N THR A 26 -16.74 1.05 -3.82
CA THR A 26 -17.13 0.71 -2.43
C THR A 26 -17.12 1.94 -1.51
N SER A 27 -17.77 1.88 -0.35
CA SER A 27 -17.63 2.96 0.66
C SER A 27 -16.21 2.98 1.24
N ILE A 28 -15.70 4.16 1.59
CA ILE A 28 -14.40 4.37 2.26
C ILE A 28 -14.26 3.49 3.52
N LYS A 29 -15.38 3.26 4.24
CA LYS A 29 -15.42 2.42 5.45
C LYS A 29 -15.16 0.97 5.10
N THR A 30 -15.86 0.42 4.10
CA THR A 30 -15.65 -0.96 3.62
C THR A 30 -14.24 -1.18 3.11
N TRP A 31 -13.69 -0.18 2.41
CA TRP A 31 -12.34 -0.22 1.88
C TRP A 31 -11.31 -0.29 3.02
N CYS A 32 -11.45 0.55 4.05
CA CYS A 32 -10.62 0.54 5.25
C CYS A 32 -10.71 -0.79 6.03
N TYR A 33 -11.92 -1.31 6.25
CA TYR A 33 -12.09 -2.63 6.88
C TYR A 33 -11.48 -3.77 6.07
N GLY A 34 -11.49 -3.67 4.73
CA GLY A 34 -10.81 -4.61 3.85
C GLY A 34 -9.30 -4.62 4.04
N TYR A 35 -8.65 -3.45 4.04
CA TYR A 35 -7.22 -3.35 4.33
C TYR A 35 -6.88 -3.83 5.73
N LEU A 36 -7.68 -3.49 6.74
CA LEU A 36 -7.49 -3.95 8.11
C LEU A 36 -7.55 -5.47 8.20
N ALA A 37 -8.52 -6.10 7.54
CA ALA A 37 -8.64 -7.56 7.51
C ALA A 37 -7.44 -8.21 6.84
N ILE A 38 -6.98 -7.66 5.70
CA ILE A 38 -5.80 -8.18 4.99
C ILE A 38 -4.54 -8.04 5.85
N ALA A 39 -4.36 -6.92 6.55
CA ALA A 39 -3.24 -6.70 7.46
C ALA A 39 -3.22 -7.74 8.60
N ILE A 40 -4.36 -7.98 9.24
CA ILE A 40 -4.47 -8.99 10.30
C ILE A 40 -4.14 -10.39 9.79
N ILE A 41 -4.64 -10.76 8.60
CA ILE A 41 -4.35 -12.06 8.00
C ILE A 41 -2.85 -12.19 7.68
N PHE A 42 -2.25 -11.14 7.14
CA PHE A 42 -0.82 -11.11 6.85
C PHE A 42 0.01 -11.31 8.13
N ASP A 43 -0.31 -10.62 9.22
CA ASP A 43 0.40 -10.75 10.50
C ASP A 43 0.28 -12.18 11.07
N ILE A 44 -0.91 -12.77 11.04
CA ILE A 44 -1.12 -14.16 11.47
C ILE A 44 -0.28 -15.12 10.61
N LEU A 45 -0.27 -14.93 9.29
CA LEU A 45 0.53 -15.75 8.38
C LEU A 45 2.03 -15.62 8.67
N VAL A 46 2.52 -14.42 8.97
CA VAL A 46 3.92 -14.20 9.37
C VAL A 46 4.24 -14.97 10.65
N ILE A 47 3.40 -14.86 11.68
CA ILE A 47 3.60 -15.59 12.95
C ILE A 47 3.63 -17.10 12.71
N VAL A 48 2.68 -17.63 11.95
CA VAL A 48 2.61 -19.07 11.62
C VAL A 48 3.83 -19.51 10.82
N ALA A 49 4.27 -18.72 9.83
CA ALA A 49 5.45 -19.01 9.02
C ALA A 49 6.72 -19.08 9.87
N LEU A 50 6.87 -18.14 10.81
CA LEU A 50 8.01 -18.09 11.73
C LEU A 50 7.99 -19.25 12.73
N LEU A 51 6.86 -19.56 13.34
CA LEU A 51 6.76 -20.66 14.32
C LEU A 51 7.08 -22.03 13.70
N ASN A 52 6.65 -22.25 12.45
CA ASN A 52 6.87 -23.50 11.74
C ASN A 52 8.13 -23.50 10.85
N GLN A 53 8.90 -22.40 10.86
CA GLN A 53 10.12 -22.23 10.06
C GLN A 53 9.91 -22.52 8.56
N TYR A 54 8.75 -22.12 8.01
CA TYR A 54 8.44 -22.29 6.60
C TYR A 54 9.22 -21.29 5.74
N SER A 55 10.44 -21.65 5.35
CA SER A 55 11.38 -20.74 4.66
C SER A 55 10.78 -20.10 3.41
N TRP A 56 10.08 -20.86 2.57
CA TRP A 56 9.45 -20.32 1.35
C TRP A 56 8.36 -19.29 1.65
N LEU A 57 7.57 -19.52 2.72
CA LEU A 57 6.49 -18.64 3.13
C LEU A 57 7.04 -17.36 3.78
N ILE A 58 8.06 -17.50 4.64
CA ILE A 58 8.80 -16.37 5.22
C ILE A 58 9.37 -15.48 4.11
N GLU A 59 10.06 -16.08 3.14
CA GLU A 59 10.64 -15.34 2.02
C GLU A 59 9.58 -14.61 1.19
N THR A 60 8.45 -15.26 0.91
CA THR A 60 7.35 -14.66 0.13
C THR A 60 6.71 -13.50 0.89
N LEU A 61 6.40 -13.69 2.17
CA LEU A 61 5.80 -12.65 3.03
C LEU A 61 6.76 -11.46 3.20
N LEU A 62 8.05 -11.70 3.36
CA LEU A 62 9.07 -10.66 3.37
C LEU A 62 9.07 -9.84 2.07
N GLY A 63 8.95 -10.51 0.93
CA GLY A 63 8.83 -9.88 -0.37
C GLY A 63 7.58 -8.99 -0.46
N LEU A 64 6.42 -9.54 -0.10
CA LEU A 64 5.15 -8.80 -0.08
C LEU A 64 5.26 -7.56 0.81
N ALA A 65 5.84 -7.66 2.02
CA ALA A 65 6.04 -6.53 2.92
C ALA A 65 6.95 -5.45 2.30
N ALA A 66 8.06 -5.86 1.67
CA ALA A 66 8.96 -4.92 0.99
C ALA A 66 8.24 -4.20 -0.16
N GLY A 67 7.47 -4.91 -0.98
CA GLY A 67 6.70 -4.33 -2.08
C GLY A 67 5.62 -3.36 -1.57
N ALA A 68 4.97 -3.69 -0.46
CA ALA A 68 4.01 -2.81 0.20
C ALA A 68 4.65 -1.51 0.70
N ALA A 69 5.78 -1.63 1.41
CA ALA A 69 6.51 -0.48 1.95
C ALA A 69 7.01 0.45 0.83
N THR A 70 7.56 -0.11 -0.25
CA THR A 70 7.99 0.68 -1.41
C THR A 70 6.80 1.33 -2.11
N GLY A 71 5.71 0.59 -2.35
CA GLY A 71 4.51 1.13 -2.99
C GLY A 71 3.90 2.30 -2.21
N LEU A 72 3.80 2.17 -0.88
CA LEU A 72 3.35 3.25 0.00
C LEU A 72 4.32 4.44 -0.01
N GLY A 73 5.63 4.20 0.04
CA GLY A 73 6.63 5.26 -0.03
C GLY A 73 6.56 6.08 -1.32
N ILE A 74 6.41 5.41 -2.46
CA ILE A 74 6.23 6.08 -3.77
C ILE A 74 4.92 6.85 -3.78
N HIS A 75 3.84 6.29 -3.24
CA HIS A 75 2.54 6.96 -3.18
C HIS A 75 2.58 8.25 -2.36
N VAL A 76 3.19 8.21 -1.18
CA VAL A 76 3.39 9.39 -0.34
C VAL A 76 4.27 10.42 -1.05
N ALA A 77 5.35 9.99 -1.70
CA ALA A 77 6.22 10.89 -2.47
C ALA A 77 5.48 11.56 -3.64
N HIS A 78 4.62 10.82 -4.33
CA HIS A 78 3.76 11.35 -5.39
C HIS A 78 2.78 12.40 -4.85
N HIS A 79 2.15 12.11 -3.72
CA HIS A 79 1.20 13.03 -3.07
C HIS A 79 1.88 14.34 -2.64
N ILE A 80 3.08 14.28 -2.05
CA ILE A 80 3.84 15.49 -1.66
C ILE A 80 4.20 16.33 -2.90
N LEU A 81 4.62 15.68 -3.99
CA LEU A 81 4.94 16.38 -5.24
C LEU A 81 3.69 16.99 -5.88
N GLU A 82 2.53 16.33 -5.82
CA GLU A 82 1.27 16.90 -6.27
C GLU A 82 0.88 18.12 -5.42
N GLU A 83 0.98 18.04 -4.09
CA GLU A 83 0.74 19.18 -3.19
C GLU A 83 1.70 20.36 -3.47
N GLU A 84 3.00 20.11 -3.66
CA GLU A 84 3.97 21.17 -4.00
C GLU A 84 3.71 21.80 -5.37
N ASN A 85 3.26 21.03 -6.36
CA ASN A 85 2.91 21.55 -7.69
C ASN A 85 1.60 22.37 -7.66
N ASP A 86 0.59 21.92 -6.93
CA ASP A 86 -0.66 22.68 -6.73
C ASP A 86 -0.40 23.97 -5.92
N GLU A 87 0.54 23.98 -4.98
CA GLU A 87 0.96 25.20 -4.28
C GLU A 87 1.74 26.18 -5.18
N GLN A 88 2.47 25.69 -6.20
CA GLN A 88 3.11 26.56 -7.21
C GLN A 88 2.12 27.12 -8.24
N ASP A 89 1.07 26.38 -8.61
CA ASP A 89 -0.02 26.87 -9.50
C ASP A 89 -1.08 27.71 -8.73
N GLY A 90 -1.10 27.57 -7.40
CA GLY A 90 -2.05 28.18 -6.46
C GLY A 90 -1.95 29.69 -6.20
N LYS A 91 -1.30 30.48 -7.08
CA LYS A 91 -1.63 31.92 -7.17
C LYS A 91 -2.93 32.19 -7.92
N THR A 92 -3.63 31.17 -8.44
CA THR A 92 -4.97 31.36 -9.03
C THR A 92 -5.84 30.12 -8.85
N LYS A 93 -6.34 29.89 -7.62
CA LYS A 93 -7.77 29.64 -7.34
C LYS A 93 -7.97 29.16 -5.90
N GLU A 94 -8.55 30.07 -5.13
CA GLU A 94 -9.54 29.85 -4.08
C GLU A 94 -9.64 28.43 -3.50
N LYS A 95 -8.96 28.23 -2.38
CA LYS A 95 -9.22 27.18 -1.39
C LYS A 95 -10.72 27.14 -1.04
N THR A 96 -11.38 26.07 -1.44
CA THR A 96 -12.57 25.54 -0.73
C THR A 96 -12.11 24.26 -0.04
N ILE A 97 -11.60 24.31 1.20
CA ILE A 97 -12.33 24.32 2.48
C ILE A 97 -13.24 23.07 2.63
N PHE A 98 -12.71 22.08 3.37
CA PHE A 98 -13.29 20.82 3.88
C PHE A 98 -13.55 19.71 2.84
N GLY A 99 -13.11 18.45 3.02
CA GLY A 99 -12.89 17.68 4.24
C GLY A 99 -14.05 16.70 4.42
N PHE A 100 -13.76 15.39 4.23
CA PHE A 100 -14.63 14.19 4.20
C PHE A 100 -15.14 13.71 2.83
#